data_AF-A0A3R9X6J2-F1
#
_entry.id   AF-A0A3R9X6J2-F1
#
_cell.length_a   1.000
_cell.length_b   1.000
_cell.length_c   1.000
_cell.angle_alpha   90.00
_cell.angle_beta   90.00
_cell.angle_gamma   90.00
#
_symmetry.space_group_name_H-M   'P 1'
#
loop_
_entity.id
_entity.type
_entity.pdbx_description
1 polymer ?
#
loop_
_entity_poly.entity_id
_entity_poly.type
_entity_poly.pdbx_seq_one_letter_code
_entity_poly.pdbx_strand_id
1 'polypeptide(L)'
;MNPNFRARRKPQGIYWWTLGLWVLVVACHLAWFMVEGTSPQTDETYAKGFIFQAVAFAYFRLPYWLGGLIAVLVLEFAIFGKKDR
;
A
#
# COMPACT_ATOMS: atom_id res chain seq x y z
N MET A 1 -19.75 4.59 40.33
CA MET A 1 -20.31 4.81 38.98
C MET A 1 -19.61 6.02 38.39
N ASN A 2 -18.65 5.81 37.48
CA ASN A 2 -17.84 6.89 36.91
C ASN A 2 -18.22 7.06 35.42
N PRO A 3 -18.99 8.08 35.04
CA PRO A 3 -19.33 8.35 33.66
C PRO A 3 -18.15 9.07 32.99
N ASN A 4 -18.05 8.98 31.67
CA ASN A 4 -17.07 9.68 30.81
C ASN A 4 -15.78 8.94 30.45
N PHE A 5 -15.87 7.69 30.00
CA PHE A 5 -15.07 7.28 28.85
C PHE A 5 -15.79 7.72 27.57
N ARG A 6 -15.73 9.03 27.25
CA ARG A 6 -15.98 9.44 25.87
C ARG A 6 -14.85 8.82 25.07
N ALA A 7 -15.12 7.66 24.46
CA ALA A 7 -14.26 7.11 23.43
C ALA A 7 -14.15 8.21 22.36
N ARG A 8 -13.07 8.99 22.40
CA ARG A 8 -12.65 9.81 21.26
C ARG A 8 -12.64 8.82 20.11
N ARG A 9 -13.62 8.90 19.20
CA ARG A 9 -13.62 8.12 17.96
C ARG A 9 -12.34 8.55 17.27
N LYS A 10 -11.27 7.75 17.46
CA LYS A 10 -10.03 7.92 16.72
C LYS A 10 -10.41 7.92 15.24
N PRO A 11 -9.72 8.67 14.38
CA PRO A 11 -9.99 8.70 12.93
C PRO A 11 -9.64 7.37 12.23
N GLN A 12 -10.01 6.22 12.81
CA GLN A 12 -9.82 4.86 12.29
C GLN A 12 -10.47 4.66 10.92
N GLY A 13 -11.56 5.36 10.63
CA GLY A 13 -12.21 5.30 9.32
C GLY A 13 -11.32 5.85 8.19
N ILE A 14 -10.55 6.90 8.47
CA ILE A 14 -9.67 7.53 7.46
C ILE A 14 -8.49 6.61 7.15
N TYR A 15 -7.85 6.04 8.18
CA TYR A 15 -6.75 5.09 7.99
C TYR A 15 -7.17 3.85 7.19
N TRP A 16 -8.39 3.35 7.40
CA TRP A 16 -8.92 2.24 6.61
C TRP A 16 -9.11 2.60 5.13
N TRP A 17 -9.57 3.82 4.84
CA TRP A 17 -9.67 4.32 3.48
C TRP A 17 -8.31 4.48 2.81
N THR A 18 -7.36 5.09 3.51
CA THR A 18 -5.98 5.25 3.00
C THR A 18 -5.35 3.89 2.73
N LEU A 19 -5.48 2.94 3.66
CA LEU A 19 -4.97 1.58 3.48
C LEU A 19 -5.64 0.88 2.29
N GLY A 20 -6.97 0.95 2.19
CA GLY A 20 -7.72 0.32 1.11
C GLY A 20 -7.36 0.88 -0.26
N LEU A 21 -7.23 2.21 -0.36
CA LEU A 21 -6.84 2.89 -1.60
C LEU A 21 -5.37 2.59 -1.94
N TRP A 22 -4.49 2.48 -0.93
CA TRP A 22 -3.10 2.09 -1.13
C TRP A 22 -2.97 0.67 -1.68
N VAL A 23 -3.70 -0.29 -1.09
CA VAL A 23 -3.72 -1.69 -1.57
C VAL A 23 -4.25 -1.75 -3.00
N LEU A 24 -5.28 -0.99 -3.34
CA LEU A 24 -5.82 -0.93 -4.70
C LEU A 24 -4.77 -0.44 -5.70
N VAL A 25 -4.05 0.65 -5.37
CA VAL A 25 -2.99 1.20 -6.24
C VAL A 25 -1.86 0.19 -6.41
N VAL A 26 -1.41 -0.46 -5.32
CA VAL A 26 -0.39 -1.51 -5.38
C VAL A 26 -0.85 -2.68 -6.26
N ALA A 27 -2.11 -3.11 -6.13
CA ALA A 27 -2.68 -4.19 -6.93
C ALA A 27 -2.77 -3.83 -8.43
N CYS A 28 -3.22 -2.62 -8.76
CA CYS A 28 -3.22 -2.12 -10.13
C CYS A 28 -1.81 -2.10 -10.73
N HIS A 29 -0.82 -1.63 -9.96
CA HIS A 29 0.55 -1.56 -10.42
C HIS A 29 1.21 -2.95 -10.53
N LEU A 30 0.82 -3.90 -9.68
CA LEU A 30 1.21 -5.31 -9.84
C LEU A 30 0.63 -5.90 -11.13
N ALA A 31 -0.66 -5.69 -11.39
CA ALA A 31 -1.30 -6.16 -12.61
C ALA A 31 -0.63 -5.56 -13.87
N TRP A 32 -0.32 -4.26 -13.83
CA TRP A 32 0.44 -3.61 -14.89
C TRP A 32 1.82 -4.25 -15.11
N PHE A 33 2.57 -4.48 -14.04
CA PHE A 33 3.88 -5.13 -14.09
C PHE A 33 3.81 -6.54 -14.68
N MET A 34 2.77 -7.30 -14.34
CA MET A 34 2.55 -8.63 -14.91
C MET A 34 2.26 -8.57 -16.41
N VAL A 35 1.40 -7.66 -16.85
CA VAL A 35 1.10 -7.48 -18.29
C VAL A 35 2.37 -7.11 -19.06
N GLU A 36 3.15 -6.15 -18.54
CA GLU A 36 4.40 -5.72 -19.17
C GLU A 36 5.42 -6.85 -19.26
N GLY A 37 5.54 -7.66 -18.20
CA GLY A 37 6.45 -8.81 -18.17
C GLY A 37 6.05 -9.99 -19.09
N THR A 38 4.85 -9.99 -19.65
CA THR A 38 4.45 -10.96 -20.70
C THR A 38 4.89 -10.56 -22.11
N SER A 39 5.41 -9.34 -22.27
CA SER A 39 6.00 -8.89 -23.53
C SER A 39 7.19 -9.77 -23.94
N PRO A 40 7.46 -10.01 -25.23
CA PRO A 40 8.44 -11.00 -25.70
C PRO A 40 9.91 -10.58 -25.49
N GLN A 41 10.20 -9.63 -24.60
CA GLN A 41 11.53 -9.02 -24.45
C GLN A 41 12.60 -9.99 -23.94
N THR A 42 12.23 -11.16 -23.43
CA THR A 42 13.15 -12.22 -22.99
C THR A 42 12.69 -13.59 -23.51
N ASP A 43 13.62 -14.40 -24.02
CA ASP A 43 13.36 -15.79 -24.43
C ASP A 43 13.19 -16.74 -23.23
N GLU A 44 13.44 -16.25 -22.02
CA GLU A 44 13.43 -17.02 -20.79
C GLU A 44 11.98 -17.28 -20.33
N THR A 45 11.47 -18.46 -20.68
CA THR A 45 10.06 -18.83 -20.44
C THR A 45 9.70 -18.85 -18.95
N TYR A 46 10.66 -19.13 -18.06
CA TYR A 46 10.41 -19.13 -16.62
C TYR A 46 10.18 -17.72 -16.05
N ALA A 47 10.81 -16.69 -16.64
CA ALA A 47 10.64 -15.30 -16.23
C ALA A 47 9.26 -14.72 -16.60
N LYS A 48 8.55 -15.38 -17.52
CA LYS A 48 7.16 -15.04 -17.92
C LYS A 48 6.10 -15.61 -16.97
N GLY A 49 6.49 -16.45 -16.01
CA GLY A 49 5.55 -17.02 -15.06
C GLY A 49 4.97 -15.97 -14.12
N PHE A 50 3.65 -15.97 -13.94
CA PHE A 50 2.96 -15.05 -13.02
C PHE A 50 3.51 -15.11 -11.58
N ILE A 51 3.90 -16.29 -11.12
CA ILE A 51 4.51 -16.48 -9.79
C ILE A 51 5.86 -15.79 -9.72
N PHE A 52 6.70 -15.93 -10.74
CA PHE A 52 8.02 -15.30 -10.78
C PHE A 52 7.88 -13.77 -10.79
N GLN A 53 6.98 -13.23 -11.63
CA GLN A 53 6.70 -11.80 -11.67
C GLN A 53 6.14 -11.26 -10.35
N ALA A 54 5.25 -12.00 -9.69
CA ALA A 54 4.72 -11.64 -8.38
C ALA A 54 5.83 -11.60 -7.32
N VAL A 55 6.72 -12.60 -7.30
CA VAL A 55 7.85 -12.66 -6.36
C VAL A 55 8.86 -11.56 -6.66
N ALA A 56 9.18 -11.32 -7.93
CA ALA A 56 10.07 -10.23 -8.33
C ALA A 56 9.50 -8.87 -7.92
N PHE A 57 8.20 -8.64 -8.12
CA PHE A 57 7.54 -7.44 -7.65
C PHE A 57 7.60 -7.32 -6.11
N ALA A 58 7.29 -8.41 -5.40
CA ALA A 58 7.32 -8.47 -3.95
C ALA A 58 8.72 -8.15 -3.39
N TYR A 59 9.76 -8.63 -4.05
CA TYR A 59 11.14 -8.47 -3.60
C TYR A 59 11.70 -7.08 -3.95
N PHE A 60 11.53 -6.64 -5.19
CA PHE A 60 12.17 -5.42 -5.69
C PHE A 60 11.32 -4.16 -5.53
N ARG A 61 9.99 -4.25 -5.60
CA ARG A 61 9.11 -3.06 -5.63
C ARG A 61 8.32 -2.87 -4.34
N LEU A 62 7.89 -3.94 -3.68
CA LEU A 62 7.11 -3.86 -2.43
C LEU A 62 7.79 -3.04 -1.31
N PRO A 63 9.11 -3.10 -1.08
CA PRO A 63 9.76 -2.31 -0.04
C PRO A 63 9.57 -0.80 -0.26
N TYR A 64 9.61 -0.34 -1.51
CA TYR A 64 9.35 1.06 -1.85
C TYR A 64 7.88 1.46 -1.60
N TRP A 65 6.94 0.57 -1.92
CA TRP A 65 5.51 0.78 -1.62
C TRP A 65 5.21 0.84 -0.13
N LEU A 66 5.91 0.03 0.67
CA LEU A 66 5.84 0.08 2.14
C LEU A 66 6.45 1.38 2.69
N GLY A 67 7.60 1.81 2.16
CA GLY A 67 8.20 3.10 2.51
C GLY A 67 7.26 4.27 2.19
N GLY A 68 6.63 4.25 1.01
CA GLY A 68 5.61 5.23 0.62
C GLY A 68 4.41 5.24 1.56
N LEU A 69 3.89 4.07 1.94
CA LEU A 69 2.78 3.95 2.90
C LEU A 69 3.15 4.60 4.24
N ILE A 70 4.34 4.30 4.77
CA ILE A 70 4.82 4.89 6.01
C ILE A 70 4.90 6.42 5.89
N ALA A 71 5.43 6.94 4.79
CA ALA A 71 5.50 8.39 4.55
C ALA A 71 4.11 9.05 4.51
N VAL A 72 3.14 8.42 3.83
CA VAL A 72 1.75 8.90 3.78
C VAL A 72 1.14 8.91 5.18
N LEU A 73 1.29 7.82 5.96
CA LEU A 73 0.78 7.75 7.31
C LEU A 73 1.41 8.83 8.21
N VAL A 74 2.72 9.04 8.14
CA VAL A 74 3.42 10.09 8.91
C VAL A 74 2.86 11.48 8.54
N LEU A 75 2.63 11.74 7.26
CA LEU A 75 2.05 12.99 6.78
C LEU A 75 0.60 13.18 7.26
N GLU A 76 -0.22 12.14 7.20
CA GLU A 76 -1.56 12.15 7.79
C GLU A 76 -1.52 12.48 9.29
N PHE A 77 -0.64 11.82 10.05
CA PHE A 77 -0.45 12.10 11.47
C PHE A 77 0.00 13.54 11.73
N ALA A 78 0.90 14.09 10.91
CA ALA A 78 1.36 15.47 11.05
C ALA A 78 0.24 16.49 10.77
N ILE A 79 -0.59 16.25 9.76
CA ILE A 79 -1.70 17.13 9.39
C ILE A 79 -2.84 17.05 10.40
N PHE A 80 -3.31 15.84 10.71
CA PHE A 80 -4.43 15.63 11.64
C PHE A 80 -4.04 15.86 13.10
N GLY A 81 -2.80 15.54 13.48
CA GLY A 81 -2.29 15.80 14.84
C GLY A 81 -2.16 17.30 15.16
N LYS A 82 -1.97 18.15 14.15
CA LYS A 82 -1.98 19.62 14.34
C LYS A 82 -3.37 20.20 14.56
N LYS A 83 -4.43 19.50 14.15
CA LYS A 83 -5.81 19.97 14.25
C LYS A 83 -6.47 19.67 15.61
N ASP A 84 -5.86 18.79 16.40
CA ASP A 84 -6.36 18.37 17.73
C ASP A 84 -5.66 19.11 18.90
N ARG A 85 -4.84 20.13 18.62
CA ARG A 85 -4.18 21.01 19.59
C ARG A 85 -4.71 22.44 19.46
#